data_AF-A0A9E0DD68-F1
#
_entry.id   AF-A0A9E0DD68-F1
#
_cell.length_a   1.000
_cell.length_b   1.000
_cell.length_c   1.000
_cell.angle_alpha   90.00
_cell.angle_beta   90.00
_cell.angle_gamma   90.00
#
_symmetry.space_group_name_H-M   'P 1'
#
loop_
_entity.id
_entity.type
_entity.pdbx_description
1 polymer ?
#
loop_
_entity_poly.entity_id
_entity_poly.type
_entity_poly.pdbx_seq_one_letter_code
_entity_poly.pdbx_strand_id
1 'polypeptide(L)'
;MLLQLEIPEQLQSELADEAIQVGLPLPDYALLLLMKRRITDLSDIPPIHSGSELVDYWERDGLIGTRYDIGNSQTHARILRERAQQRDEL
;
A
#
# COMPACT_ATOMS: atom_id res chain seq x y z
N MET A 1 14.90 5.92 24.77
CA MET A 1 14.99 7.10 23.87
C MET A 1 13.61 7.73 23.81
N LEU A 2 13.50 9.05 23.97
CA LEU A 2 12.21 9.75 23.92
C LEU A 2 12.09 10.45 22.56
N LEU A 3 10.99 10.22 21.84
CA LEU A 3 10.64 10.91 20.61
C LEU A 3 9.32 11.65 20.87
N GLN A 4 9.31 12.96 20.67
CA GLN A 4 8.11 13.79 20.73
C GLN A 4 7.72 14.18 19.31
N LEU A 5 6.46 13.95 18.95
CA LEU A 5 5.90 14.25 17.63
C LEU A 5 4.74 15.22 17.83
N GLU A 6 4.84 16.37 17.19
CA GLU A 6 3.70 17.28 17.06
C GLU A 6 2.84 16.80 15.88
N ILE A 7 1.60 16.42 16.15
CA ILE A 7 0.64 15.98 15.15
C ILE A 7 -0.64 16.83 15.23
N PRO A 8 -1.39 16.97 14.12
CA PRO A 8 -2.69 17.65 14.15
C PRO A 8 -3.66 16.98 15.13
N GLU A 9 -4.49 17.77 15.83
CA GLU A 9 -5.47 17.26 16.80
C GLU A 9 -6.44 16.24 16.20
N GLN A 10 -6.82 16.44 14.94
CA GLN A 10 -7.68 15.51 14.22
C GLN A 10 -7.01 14.14 14.09
N LEU A 11 -5.74 14.09 13.67
CA LEU A 11 -4.99 12.84 13.54
C LEU A 11 -4.78 12.16 14.89
N GLN A 12 -4.56 12.95 15.95
CA GLN A 12 -4.46 12.41 17.31
C GLN A 12 -5.75 11.69 17.72
N SER A 13 -6.91 12.26 17.38
CA SER A 13 -8.23 11.71 17.71
C SER A 13 -8.49 10.42 16.93
N GLU A 14 -8.22 10.43 15.62
CA GLU A 14 -8.35 9.26 14.74
C GLU A 14 -7.49 8.08 15.25
N LEU A 15 -6.23 8.33 15.62
CA LEU A 15 -5.33 7.30 16.17
C LEU A 15 -5.82 6.74 17.51
N ALA A 16 -6.39 7.58 18.37
CA ALA A 16 -6.92 7.15 19.65
C ALA A 16 -8.15 6.24 19.47
N ASP A 17 -9.05 6.60 18.57
CA ASP A 17 -10.24 5.80 18.24
C ASP A 17 -9.85 4.44 17.63
N GLU A 18 -8.90 4.43 16.69
CA GLU A 18 -8.37 3.19 16.12
C GLU A 18 -7.71 2.29 17.17
N ALA A 19 -6.91 2.87 18.07
CA ALA A 19 -6.27 2.13 19.16
C ALA A 19 -7.31 1.43 20.05
N ILE A 20 -8.41 2.11 20.38
CA ILE A 20 -9.53 1.54 21.14
C ILE A 20 -10.19 0.39 20.37
N GLN A 21 -10.45 0.56 19.07
CA GLN A 21 -11.07 -0.47 18.23
C GLN A 21 -10.22 -1.74 18.15
N VAL A 22 -8.89 -1.59 18.11
CA VAL A 22 -7.94 -2.70 18.07
C VAL A 22 -7.63 -3.25 19.47
N GLY A 23 -8.11 -2.58 20.53
CA GLY A 23 -7.93 -2.99 21.92
C GLY A 23 -6.51 -2.77 22.44
N LEU A 24 -5.79 -1.79 21.89
CA LEU A 24 -4.41 -1.44 22.25
C LEU A 24 -4.34 -0.06 22.91
N PRO A 25 -3.43 0.16 23.87
CA PRO A 25 -3.06 1.49 24.29
C PRO A 25 -2.50 2.31 23.13
N LEU A 26 -2.82 3.60 23.07
CA LEU A 26 -2.33 4.50 22.01
C LEU A 26 -0.81 4.43 21.78
N PRO A 27 0.06 4.38 22.81
CA PRO A 27 1.50 4.24 22.60
C PRO A 27 1.89 2.92 21.90
N ASP A 28 1.25 1.81 22.28
CA ASP A 28 1.52 0.49 21.69
C ASP A 28 0.99 0.41 20.26
N TYR A 29 -0.16 1.03 20.01
CA TYR A 29 -0.71 1.19 18.67
C TYR A 29 0.20 2.03 17.77
N ALA A 30 0.70 3.15 18.28
CA ALA A 30 1.64 4.00 17.55
C ALA A 30 2.95 3.26 17.22
N LEU A 31 3.50 2.50 18.16
CA LEU A 31 4.68 1.66 17.92
C LEU A 31 4.39 0.59 16.87
N LEU A 32 3.23 -0.07 16.94
CA LEU A 32 2.80 -1.06 15.95
C LEU A 32 2.73 -0.45 14.55
N LEU A 33 2.17 0.76 14.41
CA LEU A 33 2.11 1.48 13.15
C LEU A 33 3.52 1.83 12.64
N LEU A 34 4.40 2.34 13.50
CA LEU A 34 5.77 2.68 13.13
C LEU A 34 6.60 1.43 12.73
N MET A 35 6.34 0.28 13.34
CA MET A 35 6.98 -0.99 12.97
C MET A 35 6.40 -1.60 11.69
N LYS A 36 5.08 -1.52 11.50
CA LYS A 36 4.39 -2.04 10.31
C LYS A 36 4.59 -1.18 9.09
N ARG A 37 4.84 0.12 9.28
CA ARG A 37 5.21 1.03 8.21
C ARG A 37 6.61 0.67 7.75
N ARG A 38 6.67 -0.34 6.87
CA ARG A 38 7.63 -0.30 5.76
C ARG A 38 7.45 1.09 5.21
N ILE A 39 8.49 1.91 5.29
CA ILE A 39 8.53 3.20 4.62
C ILE A 39 8.37 2.82 3.14
N THR A 40 7.15 2.78 2.64
CA THR A 40 6.87 2.88 1.21
C THR A 40 7.05 4.35 0.87
N ASP A 41 8.28 4.80 1.05
CA ASP A 41 8.80 5.80 0.15
C ASP A 41 8.60 5.19 -1.23
N LEU A 42 7.93 5.90 -2.13
CA LEU A 42 7.91 5.53 -3.54
C LEU A 42 9.36 5.45 -4.10
N SER A 43 10.34 5.99 -3.35
CA SER A 43 11.80 5.85 -3.48
C SER A 43 12.38 4.49 -3.04
N ASP A 44 11.72 3.74 -2.15
CA ASP A 44 12.16 2.46 -1.57
C ASP A 44 11.54 1.24 -2.26
N ILE A 45 10.69 1.43 -3.27
CA ILE A 45 10.42 0.38 -4.24
C ILE A 45 11.69 0.29 -5.08
N PRO A 46 12.51 -0.77 -4.93
CA PRO A 46 13.69 -0.90 -5.78
C PRO A 46 13.20 -0.84 -7.23
N PRO A 47 13.89 -0.08 -8.12
CA PRO A 47 13.49 -0.04 -9.51
C PRO A 47 13.41 -1.47 -10.03
N ILE A 48 12.20 -1.89 -10.35
CA ILE A 48 11.93 -3.24 -10.81
C ILE A 48 12.39 -3.28 -12.27
N HIS A 49 13.51 -3.93 -12.52
CA HIS A 49 14.18 -3.94 -13.80
C HIS A 49 13.77 -5.13 -14.67
N SER A 50 13.14 -6.14 -14.07
CA SER A 50 12.74 -7.36 -14.74
C SER A 50 11.35 -7.84 -14.31
N GLY A 51 10.74 -8.66 -15.16
CA GLY A 51 9.45 -9.28 -14.84
C GLY A 51 9.53 -10.24 -13.64
N SER A 52 10.67 -10.89 -13.42
CA SER A 52 10.89 -11.76 -12.26
C SER A 52 10.93 -10.96 -10.96
N GLU A 53 11.66 -9.83 -10.93
CA GLU A 53 11.70 -8.95 -9.76
C GLU A 53 10.30 -8.41 -9.40
N LEU A 54 9.45 -8.18 -10.41
CA LEU A 54 8.07 -7.77 -10.19
C LEU A 54 7.24 -8.85 -9.49
N VAL A 55 7.43 -10.10 -9.90
CA VAL A 55 6.72 -11.25 -9.32
C VAL A 55 7.19 -11.48 -7.88
N ASP A 56 8.50 -11.43 -7.63
CA ASP A 56 9.08 -11.57 -6.28
C ASP A 56 8.54 -10.50 -5.33
N TYR A 57 8.39 -9.26 -5.81
CA TYR A 57 7.76 -8.17 -5.08
C TYR A 57 6.30 -8.49 -4.72
N TRP A 58 5.50 -8.93 -5.70
CA TRP A 58 4.09 -9.27 -5.47
C TRP A 58 3.91 -10.41 -4.49
N GLU A 59 4.79 -11.41 -4.52
CA GLU A 59 4.76 -12.52 -3.58
C GLU A 59 5.11 -12.06 -2.16
N ARG A 60 6.20 -11.31 -1.99
CA ARG A 60 6.63 -10.74 -0.70
C ARG A 60 5.57 -9.87 -0.04
N ASP A 61 4.84 -9.09 -0.82
CA ASP A 61 3.81 -8.19 -0.33
C ASP A 61 2.41 -8.85 -0.30
N GLY A 62 2.30 -10.14 -0.64
CA GLY A 62 1.04 -10.89 -0.57
C GLY A 62 -0.02 -10.40 -1.55
N LEU A 63 0.41 -9.80 -2.67
CA LEU A 63 -0.47 -9.19 -3.66
C LEU A 63 -1.02 -10.21 -4.67
N ILE A 64 -0.40 -11.39 -4.77
CA ILE A 64 -0.86 -12.47 -5.65
C ILE A 64 -2.25 -12.95 -5.20
N GLY A 65 -3.21 -12.95 -6.13
CA GLY A 65 -4.58 -13.41 -5.88
C GLY A 65 -5.50 -12.36 -5.22
N THR A 66 -5.03 -11.14 -4.95
CA THR A 66 -5.85 -10.08 -4.33
C THR A 66 -6.86 -9.43 -5.28
N ARG A 67 -6.61 -9.49 -6.61
CA ARG A 67 -7.47 -8.93 -7.65
C ARG A 67 -8.50 -9.94 -8.16
N TYR A 68 -9.44 -10.30 -7.27
CA TYR A 68 -10.55 -11.21 -7.59
C TYR A 68 -11.55 -10.63 -8.61
N ASP A 69 -11.55 -9.31 -8.78
CA ASP A 69 -12.35 -8.59 -9.78
C ASP A 69 -11.87 -8.84 -11.22
N ILE A 70 -10.61 -9.25 -11.40
CA ILE A 70 -10.05 -9.58 -12.72
C ILE A 70 -10.04 -11.11 -12.90
N GLY A 71 -11.12 -11.64 -13.46
CA GLY A 71 -11.22 -13.08 -13.74
C GLY A 71 -10.29 -13.57 -14.86
N ASN A 72 -10.09 -12.77 -15.92
CA ASN A 72 -9.17 -13.07 -17.01
C ASN A 72 -8.23 -11.88 -17.23
N SER A 73 -6.99 -12.03 -16.78
CA SER A 73 -5.98 -10.97 -16.81
C SER A 73 -5.57 -10.59 -18.23
N GLN A 74 -5.56 -11.55 -19.17
CA GLN A 74 -5.20 -11.29 -20.57
C GLN A 74 -6.25 -10.43 -21.27
N THR A 75 -7.54 -10.77 -21.13
CA THR A 75 -8.65 -10.00 -21.69
C THR A 75 -8.70 -8.60 -21.06
N HIS A 76 -8.52 -8.50 -19.75
CA HIS A 76 -8.48 -7.22 -19.06
C HIS A 76 -7.31 -6.33 -19.55
N ALA A 77 -6.12 -6.91 -19.72
CA ALA A 77 -4.97 -6.20 -20.28
C ALA A 77 -5.21 -5.74 -21.73
N ARG A 78 -5.93 -6.53 -22.55
CA ARG A 78 -6.29 -6.11 -23.91
C ARG A 78 -7.20 -4.89 -23.92
N ILE A 79 -8.27 -4.91 -23.11
CA ILE A 79 -9.19 -3.77 -22.97
C ILE A 79 -8.44 -2.52 -22.51
N LEU A 80 -7.49 -2.67 -21.58
CA LEU A 80 -6.69 -1.55 -21.11
C LEU A 80 -5.84 -0.91 -22.23
N ARG A 81 -5.22 -1.74 -23.09
CA ARG A 81 -4.44 -1.25 -24.24
C ARG A 81 -5.32 -0.55 -25.27
N GLU A 82 -6.48 -1.13 -25.60
CA GLU A 82 -7.43 -0.53 -26.55
C GLU A 82 -7.90 0.85 -26.07
N ARG A 83 -8.21 1.00 -24.78
CA ARG A 83 -8.57 2.29 -24.18
C ARG A 83 -7.43 3.30 -24.18
N ALA A 84 -6.20 2.87 -23.89
CA ALA A 84 -5.04 3.75 -23.92
C ALA A 84 -4.80 4.29 -25.33
N GLN A 85 -4.87 3.43 -26.33
CA GLN A 85 -4.70 3.80 -27.74
C GLN A 85 -5.74 4.83 -28.19
N GLN A 86 -7.01 4.63 -27.85
CA GLN A 86 -8.08 5.59 -28.17
C GLN A 86 -7.92 6.95 -27.47
N ARG A 87 -7.19 6.99 -26.34
CA ARG A 87 -6.93 8.22 -25.59
C ARG A 87 -5.82 9.07 -26.23
N ASP A 88 -4.90 8.44 -26.95
CA ASP A 88 -3.82 9.10 -27.67
C ASP A 88 -4.25 9.54 -29.09
N GLU A 89 -5.41 9.07 -29.57
CA GLU A 89 -6.00 9.42 -30.87
C GLU A 89 -6.94 10.65 -30.81
N LEU A 90 -7.14 11.26 -29.64
CA LEU A 90 -7.93 12.49 -29.41
C LEU A 90 -7.03 13.71 -29.20
#